data_AF-A0A0N0LW95-F1
#
_entry.id   AF-A0A0N0LW95-F1
#
_cell.length_a   1.000
_cell.length_b   1.000
_cell.length_c   1.000
_cell.angle_alpha   90.00
_cell.angle_beta   90.00
_cell.angle_gamma   90.00
#
_symmetry.space_group_name_H-M   'P 1'
#
loop_
_entity.id
_entity.type
_entity.pdbx_description
1 polymer ?
#
loop_
_entity_poly.entity_id
_entity_poly.type
_entity_poly.pdbx_seq_one_letter_code
_entity_poly.pdbx_strand_id
1 'polypeptide(L)'
;MPSGKHRYRPRWSDNDKYFGPFTYSRDGKHYRPFEIMLTSGKEEHPDSTIRFRALGHTIIVALPGIIKSYREWIDTSHYEWSKSPNGGYWEEHRNQYGFSVVECALHLHYGAQTHSSDTTKSKVWFLPWKSWRHVRHSVFDLAGDHFATIPERGRKARIGEGAWRNHWTVQQILRDACPTTSFEFRDYDGELITATTRIEERHWKRGEGKFKWLSLFWPDKIKRSLDLHFSSEVGRRKGSWKGGTIGHSIDMNPGELHEAAFRRYCEQNQLDFVGAPSALTANDA
;
A
#
# COMPACT_ATOMS: atom_id res chain seq x y z
N MET A 1 -45.96 -23.75 -20.06
CA MET A 1 -44.55 -23.92 -19.69
C MET A 1 -43.87 -22.55 -19.66
N PRO A 2 -43.44 -22.00 -18.52
CA PRO A 2 -42.72 -20.73 -18.51
C PRO A 2 -41.24 -20.99 -18.23
N SER A 3 -40.40 -21.12 -19.26
CA SER A 3 -38.94 -21.14 -19.08
C SER A 3 -38.30 -19.95 -19.81
N GLY A 4 -38.43 -18.79 -19.20
CA GLY A 4 -37.75 -17.56 -19.61
C GLY A 4 -37.05 -16.90 -18.43
N LYS A 5 -36.43 -17.67 -17.52
CA LYS A 5 -35.53 -17.07 -16.53
C LYS A 5 -34.31 -16.56 -17.28
N HIS A 6 -34.16 -15.24 -17.40
CA HIS A 6 -32.93 -14.61 -17.84
C HIS A 6 -31.79 -15.17 -16.98
N ARG A 7 -30.93 -16.01 -17.57
CA ARG A 7 -29.74 -16.53 -16.87
C ARG A 7 -28.87 -15.35 -16.47
N TYR A 8 -28.40 -15.35 -15.23
CA TYR A 8 -27.47 -14.36 -14.71
C TYR A 8 -26.28 -14.22 -15.67
N ARG A 9 -26.01 -12.98 -16.10
CA ARG A 9 -24.87 -12.66 -16.97
C ARG A 9 -23.80 -11.98 -16.12
N PRO A 10 -22.69 -12.66 -15.81
CA PRO A 10 -21.64 -12.06 -15.01
C PRO A 10 -20.98 -10.92 -15.80
N ARG A 11 -20.96 -9.73 -15.21
CA ARG A 11 -20.25 -8.55 -15.74
C ARG A 11 -18.84 -8.48 -15.16
N TRP A 12 -17.89 -8.09 -15.99
CA TRP A 12 -16.50 -7.82 -15.61
C TRP A 12 -16.11 -6.36 -15.82
N SER A 13 -16.45 -5.80 -16.97
CA SER A 13 -15.96 -4.48 -17.41
C SER A 13 -16.95 -3.80 -18.37
N ASP A 14 -16.54 -2.67 -18.93
CA ASP A 14 -17.32 -1.97 -19.97
C ASP A 14 -17.08 -2.53 -21.38
N ASN A 15 -16.12 -3.45 -21.56
CA ASN A 15 -15.78 -4.06 -22.84
C ASN A 15 -16.14 -5.56 -22.90
N ASP A 16 -17.26 -5.91 -22.29
CA ASP A 16 -17.70 -7.30 -22.15
C ASP A 16 -18.41 -7.80 -23.42
N LYS A 17 -18.03 -8.98 -23.88
CA LYS A 17 -18.69 -9.72 -24.96
C LYS A 17 -19.35 -10.96 -24.38
N TYR A 18 -20.64 -11.11 -24.65
CA TYR A 18 -21.44 -12.21 -24.11
C TYR A 18 -21.71 -13.25 -25.19
N PHE A 19 -21.48 -14.51 -24.88
CA PHE A 19 -21.84 -15.64 -25.72
C PHE A 19 -22.37 -16.78 -24.84
N GLY A 20 -23.69 -16.97 -24.81
CA GLY A 20 -24.31 -17.97 -23.94
C GLY A 20 -24.01 -17.72 -22.45
N PRO A 21 -23.53 -18.72 -21.69
CA PRO A 21 -23.13 -18.56 -20.27
C PRO A 21 -21.73 -17.93 -20.12
N PHE A 22 -21.06 -17.59 -21.22
CA PHE A 22 -19.70 -17.05 -21.22
C PHE A 22 -19.70 -15.53 -21.32
N THR A 23 -18.91 -14.90 -20.46
CA THR A 23 -18.52 -13.49 -20.60
C THR A 23 -17.04 -13.44 -20.92
N TYR A 24 -16.69 -12.80 -22.02
CA TYR A 24 -15.31 -12.51 -22.38
C TYR A 24 -15.04 -11.02 -22.24
N SER A 25 -13.89 -10.66 -21.69
CA SER A 25 -13.41 -9.28 -21.68
C SER A 25 -11.91 -9.22 -21.89
N ARG A 26 -11.45 -8.09 -22.43
CA ARG A 26 -10.04 -7.78 -22.61
C ARG A 26 -9.65 -6.67 -21.64
N ASP A 27 -8.75 -6.99 -20.73
CA ASP A 27 -8.19 -6.06 -19.76
C ASP A 27 -7.19 -5.10 -20.42
N GLY A 28 -6.92 -3.97 -19.74
CA GLY A 28 -5.96 -2.97 -20.19
C GLY A 28 -4.54 -3.51 -20.34
N LYS A 29 -3.70 -2.81 -21.13
CA LYS A 29 -2.35 -3.29 -21.51
C LYS A 29 -1.42 -3.61 -20.33
N HIS A 30 -1.61 -2.95 -19.18
CA HIS A 30 -0.69 -2.99 -18.05
C HIS A 30 -1.03 -4.05 -16.99
N TYR A 31 -2.27 -4.52 -16.92
CA TYR A 31 -2.71 -5.46 -15.89
C TYR A 31 -2.91 -6.86 -16.48
N ARG A 32 -1.97 -7.77 -16.18
CA ARG A 32 -1.92 -9.12 -16.75
C ARG A 32 -1.80 -10.20 -15.67
N PRO A 33 -2.82 -10.35 -14.82
CA PRO A 33 -2.82 -11.41 -13.82
C PRO A 33 -2.96 -12.77 -14.48
N PHE A 34 -2.51 -13.81 -13.77
CA PHE A 34 -2.88 -15.19 -14.05
C PHE A 34 -3.80 -15.66 -12.93
N GLU A 35 -5.05 -15.99 -13.24
CA GLU A 35 -6.07 -16.31 -12.23
C GLU A 35 -6.96 -17.46 -12.68
N ILE A 36 -7.28 -18.35 -11.74
CA ILE A 36 -8.39 -19.30 -11.83
C ILE A 36 -9.17 -19.17 -10.54
N MET A 37 -10.44 -18.76 -10.62
CA MET A 37 -11.24 -18.44 -9.44
C MET A 37 -12.69 -18.90 -9.58
N LEU A 38 -13.11 -19.82 -8.72
CA LEU A 38 -14.51 -20.17 -8.52
C LEU A 38 -15.09 -19.27 -7.42
N THR A 39 -16.20 -18.59 -7.71
CA THR A 39 -16.84 -17.63 -6.82
C THR A 39 -18.31 -17.98 -6.65
N SER A 40 -18.80 -18.01 -5.40
CA SER A 40 -20.21 -18.24 -5.12
C SER A 40 -21.08 -17.08 -5.56
N GLY A 41 -22.35 -17.39 -5.82
CA GLY A 41 -23.40 -16.40 -5.94
C GLY A 41 -23.69 -15.69 -4.61
N LYS A 42 -24.67 -14.79 -4.66
CA LYS A 42 -25.32 -14.14 -3.50
C LYS A 42 -26.81 -14.50 -3.49
N GLU A 43 -27.55 -14.13 -2.46
CA GLU A 43 -28.98 -14.42 -2.34
C GLU A 43 -29.80 -13.99 -3.58
N GLU A 44 -29.55 -12.78 -4.11
CA GLU A 44 -30.22 -12.27 -5.32
C GLU A 44 -29.82 -13.02 -6.61
N HIS A 45 -28.61 -13.56 -6.65
CA HIS A 45 -28.01 -14.22 -7.81
C HIS A 45 -27.23 -15.45 -7.35
N PRO A 46 -27.91 -16.60 -7.15
CA PRO A 46 -27.31 -17.78 -6.52
C PRO A 46 -26.32 -18.52 -7.44
N ASP A 47 -26.31 -18.18 -8.73
CA ASP A 47 -25.42 -18.75 -9.73
C ASP A 47 -23.95 -18.48 -9.36
N SER A 48 -23.15 -19.54 -9.39
CA SER A 48 -21.70 -19.44 -9.17
C SER A 48 -21.02 -18.99 -10.46
N THR A 49 -19.80 -18.50 -10.36
CA THR A 49 -19.00 -18.13 -11.53
C THR A 49 -17.61 -18.74 -11.42
N ILE A 50 -17.08 -19.26 -12.52
CA ILE A 50 -15.66 -19.57 -12.62
C ILE A 50 -15.01 -18.57 -13.58
N ARG A 51 -13.92 -17.96 -13.12
CA ARG A 51 -13.18 -16.95 -13.85
C ARG A 51 -11.78 -17.46 -14.15
N PHE A 52 -11.39 -17.31 -15.41
CA PHE A 52 -10.05 -17.55 -15.92
C PHE A 52 -9.48 -16.23 -16.40
N ARG A 53 -8.27 -15.89 -15.96
CA ARG A 53 -7.54 -14.74 -16.46
C ARG A 53 -6.13 -15.12 -16.84
N ALA A 54 -5.70 -14.69 -18.00
CA ALA A 54 -4.33 -14.84 -18.45
C ALA A 54 -4.01 -13.78 -19.50
N LEU A 55 -2.82 -13.19 -19.43
CA LEU A 55 -2.26 -12.33 -20.49
C LEU A 55 -3.15 -11.13 -20.87
N GLY A 56 -3.97 -10.63 -19.94
CA GLY A 56 -4.91 -9.52 -20.19
C GLY A 56 -6.22 -9.95 -20.84
N HIS A 57 -6.52 -11.25 -20.85
CA HIS A 57 -7.80 -11.80 -21.27
C HIS A 57 -8.52 -12.36 -20.04
N THR A 58 -9.81 -12.07 -19.94
CA THR A 58 -10.69 -12.57 -18.88
C THR A 58 -11.85 -13.33 -19.51
N ILE A 59 -12.07 -14.56 -19.05
CA ILE A 59 -13.23 -15.39 -19.40
C ILE A 59 -13.93 -15.74 -18.11
N ILE A 60 -15.23 -15.49 -18.04
CA ILE A 60 -16.10 -15.88 -16.92
C ILE A 60 -17.16 -16.83 -17.47
N VAL A 61 -17.36 -17.94 -16.76
CA VAL A 61 -18.42 -18.90 -17.05
C VAL A 61 -19.44 -18.82 -15.92
N ALA A 62 -20.70 -18.53 -16.26
CA ALA A 62 -21.81 -18.67 -15.33
C ALA A 62 -22.11 -20.15 -15.11
N LEU A 63 -22.10 -20.57 -13.86
CA LEU A 63 -22.37 -21.93 -13.41
C LEU A 63 -23.63 -21.91 -12.53
N PRO A 64 -24.34 -23.04 -12.41
CA PRO A 64 -25.33 -23.20 -11.34
C PRO A 64 -24.69 -22.91 -9.97
N GLY A 65 -25.50 -22.67 -8.94
CA GLY A 65 -25.05 -22.45 -7.55
C GLY A 65 -24.39 -23.66 -6.89
N ILE A 66 -23.23 -24.10 -7.42
CA ILE A 66 -22.47 -25.27 -6.98
C ILE A 66 -21.85 -25.02 -5.61
N ILE A 67 -21.46 -23.78 -5.32
CA ILE A 67 -20.97 -23.37 -4.00
C ILE A 67 -21.89 -22.30 -3.41
N LYS A 68 -22.24 -22.47 -2.14
CA LYS A 68 -23.04 -21.50 -1.39
C LYS A 68 -22.17 -20.35 -0.90
N SER A 69 -22.79 -19.20 -0.71
CA SER A 69 -22.21 -18.08 0.03
C SER A 69 -21.97 -18.46 1.49
N TYR A 70 -21.04 -17.76 2.13
CA TYR A 70 -20.86 -17.79 3.57
C TYR A 70 -21.87 -16.84 4.21
N ARG A 71 -22.53 -17.28 5.28
CA ARG A 71 -23.50 -16.48 6.03
C ARG A 71 -23.18 -16.55 7.51
N GLU A 72 -23.28 -15.40 8.16
CA GLU A 72 -23.07 -15.24 9.59
C GLU A 72 -24.19 -14.38 10.17
N TRP A 73 -24.69 -14.75 11.34
CA TRP A 73 -25.67 -13.94 12.06
C TRP A 73 -24.92 -12.89 12.88
N ILE A 74 -25.16 -11.62 12.59
CA ILE A 74 -24.65 -10.52 13.38
C ILE A 74 -25.72 -10.12 14.39
N ASP A 75 -25.46 -10.45 15.65
CA ASP A 75 -26.30 -10.03 16.76
C ASP A 75 -26.07 -8.54 17.04
N THR A 76 -27.15 -7.76 16.99
CA THR A 76 -27.14 -6.32 17.28
C THR A 76 -27.96 -5.98 18.52
N SER A 77 -28.52 -6.97 19.22
CA SER A 77 -29.37 -6.79 20.40
C SER A 77 -28.69 -6.01 21.53
N HIS A 78 -27.36 -6.05 21.62
CA HIS A 78 -26.57 -5.37 22.63
C HIS A 78 -26.39 -3.86 22.38
N TYR A 79 -26.76 -3.34 21.20
CA TYR A 79 -26.67 -1.90 20.92
C TYR A 79 -27.92 -1.15 21.39
N GLU A 80 -27.74 0.06 21.92
CA GLU A 80 -28.83 0.93 22.40
C GLU A 80 -29.87 1.27 21.31
N TRP A 81 -29.46 1.29 20.04
CA TRP A 81 -30.35 1.55 18.90
C TRP A 81 -31.15 0.33 18.45
N SER A 82 -30.88 -0.86 19.00
CA SER A 82 -31.58 -2.08 18.63
C SER A 82 -32.97 -2.14 19.23
N LYS A 83 -33.98 -2.25 18.37
CA LYS A 83 -35.41 -2.22 18.77
C LYS A 83 -35.96 -3.59 19.17
N SER A 84 -35.16 -4.66 19.06
CA SER A 84 -35.58 -6.04 19.31
C SER A 84 -34.60 -6.74 20.25
N PRO A 85 -35.08 -7.49 21.26
CA PRO A 85 -34.25 -8.35 22.10
C PRO A 85 -33.49 -9.42 21.32
N ASN A 86 -33.96 -9.79 20.13
CA ASN A 86 -33.28 -10.69 19.18
C ASN A 86 -32.89 -9.94 17.90
N GLY A 87 -32.56 -8.64 18.02
CA GLY A 87 -32.18 -7.80 16.90
C GLY A 87 -30.88 -8.30 16.26
N GLY A 88 -30.88 -8.40 14.94
CA GLY A 88 -29.70 -8.78 14.18
C GLY A 88 -30.01 -8.93 12.70
N TYR A 89 -29.00 -9.28 11.93
CA TYR A 89 -29.12 -9.53 10.50
C TYR A 89 -28.17 -10.63 10.03
N TRP A 90 -28.50 -11.25 8.91
CA TRP A 90 -27.58 -12.15 8.21
C TRP A 90 -26.63 -11.35 7.35
N GLU A 91 -25.34 -11.40 7.66
CA GLU A 91 -24.32 -10.91 6.76
C GLU A 91 -23.91 -12.02 5.78
N GLU A 92 -23.89 -11.69 4.49
CA GLU A 92 -23.58 -12.64 3.42
C GLU A 92 -22.30 -12.24 2.68
N HIS A 93 -21.34 -13.17 2.66
CA HIS A 93 -20.08 -13.01 1.93
C HIS A 93 -19.92 -14.10 0.87
N ARG A 94 -19.16 -13.79 -0.18
CA ARG A 94 -18.86 -14.77 -1.22
C ARG A 94 -17.82 -15.76 -0.71
N ASN A 95 -18.00 -17.03 -1.08
CA ASN A 95 -16.93 -18.01 -1.02
C ASN A 95 -16.13 -17.96 -2.32
N GLN A 96 -14.81 -17.97 -2.19
CA GLN A 96 -13.87 -17.99 -3.30
C GLN A 96 -12.89 -19.15 -3.15
N TYR A 97 -12.75 -19.94 -4.22
CA TYR A 97 -11.84 -21.07 -4.31
C TYR A 97 -11.00 -20.95 -5.58
N GLY A 98 -9.69 -20.84 -5.41
CA GLY A 98 -8.77 -20.68 -6.52
C GLY A 98 -7.58 -19.83 -6.15
N PHE A 99 -6.86 -19.37 -7.17
CA PHE A 99 -5.66 -18.59 -6.96
C PHE A 99 -5.50 -17.50 -8.02
N SER A 100 -4.78 -16.45 -7.66
CA SER A 100 -4.31 -15.44 -8.59
C SER A 100 -2.83 -15.15 -8.36
N VAL A 101 -2.11 -14.95 -9.45
CA VAL A 101 -0.73 -14.49 -9.46
C VAL A 101 -0.72 -13.12 -10.11
N VAL A 102 -0.38 -12.10 -9.32
CA VAL A 102 -0.35 -10.71 -9.75
C VAL A 102 0.98 -10.12 -9.32
N GLU A 103 1.72 -9.57 -10.29
CA GLU A 103 3.06 -9.00 -10.11
C GLU A 103 4.05 -9.99 -9.45
N CYS A 104 4.11 -9.96 -8.13
CA CYS A 104 5.02 -10.72 -7.28
C CYS A 104 4.32 -11.50 -6.16
N ALA A 105 2.99 -11.55 -6.14
CA ALA A 105 2.22 -12.22 -5.10
C ALA A 105 1.33 -13.33 -5.66
N LEU A 106 1.34 -14.48 -4.99
CA LEU A 106 0.37 -15.55 -5.15
C LEU A 106 -0.68 -15.40 -4.05
N HIS A 107 -1.91 -15.15 -4.46
CA HIS A 107 -3.08 -15.17 -3.60
C HIS A 107 -3.79 -16.50 -3.77
N LEU A 108 -4.07 -17.20 -2.67
CA LEU A 108 -4.90 -18.39 -2.62
C LEU A 108 -6.15 -18.07 -1.82
N HIS A 109 -7.30 -18.36 -2.40
CA HIS A 109 -8.60 -18.25 -1.76
C HIS A 109 -9.16 -19.65 -1.59
N TYR A 110 -9.65 -19.96 -0.40
CA TYR A 110 -10.12 -21.30 -0.06
C TYR A 110 -11.39 -21.26 0.82
N GLY A 111 -12.19 -20.20 0.69
CA GLY A 111 -13.42 -20.01 1.44
C GLY A 111 -13.90 -18.56 1.49
N ALA A 112 -14.47 -18.16 2.62
CA ALA A 112 -15.19 -16.90 2.79
C ALA A 112 -14.27 -15.67 2.64
N GLN A 113 -14.80 -14.59 2.05
CA GLN A 113 -14.12 -13.30 1.91
C GLN A 113 -14.90 -12.21 2.66
N THR A 114 -14.63 -12.08 3.96
CA THR A 114 -15.45 -11.36 4.96
C THR A 114 -14.90 -10.00 5.37
N HIS A 115 -13.80 -9.55 4.76
CA HIS A 115 -13.07 -8.34 5.16
C HIS A 115 -12.49 -8.34 6.59
N SER A 116 -12.66 -9.43 7.35
CA SER A 116 -12.01 -9.67 8.66
C SER A 116 -10.90 -10.71 8.52
N SER A 117 -9.78 -10.51 9.22
CA SER A 117 -8.66 -11.46 9.25
C SER A 117 -9.02 -12.81 9.86
N ASP A 118 -10.04 -12.85 10.73
CA ASP A 118 -10.39 -14.07 11.49
C ASP A 118 -11.25 -15.02 10.64
N THR A 119 -12.17 -14.44 9.88
CA THR A 119 -13.16 -15.20 9.10
C THR A 119 -12.77 -15.30 7.62
N THR A 120 -11.96 -14.38 7.08
CA THR A 120 -11.48 -14.48 5.70
C THR A 120 -10.55 -15.66 5.51
N LYS A 121 -10.87 -16.53 4.55
CA LYS A 121 -10.09 -17.71 4.19
C LYS A 121 -9.28 -17.45 2.92
N SER A 122 -8.22 -16.68 3.09
CA SER A 122 -7.23 -16.43 2.04
C SER A 122 -5.81 -16.53 2.61
N LYS A 123 -4.85 -16.74 1.71
CA LYS A 123 -3.43 -16.75 2.05
C LYS A 123 -2.64 -16.13 0.93
N VAL A 124 -1.67 -15.31 1.29
CA VAL A 124 -0.80 -14.62 0.33
C VAL A 124 0.64 -15.06 0.54
N TRP A 125 1.32 -15.38 -0.55
CA TRP A 125 2.75 -15.61 -0.56
C TRP A 125 3.40 -14.70 -1.58
N PHE A 126 4.42 -13.97 -1.15
CA PHE A 126 5.30 -13.26 -2.08
C PHE A 126 6.25 -14.24 -2.75
N LEU A 127 6.37 -14.17 -4.07
CA LEU A 127 7.24 -15.02 -4.85
C LEU A 127 8.69 -14.69 -4.53
N PRO A 128 9.45 -15.58 -3.87
CA PRO A 128 10.72 -15.22 -3.27
C PRO A 128 11.80 -14.87 -4.30
N TRP A 129 11.69 -15.32 -5.55
CA TRP A 129 12.57 -14.93 -6.66
C TRP A 129 12.22 -13.59 -7.30
N LYS A 130 11.01 -13.07 -7.05
CA LYS A 130 10.58 -11.73 -7.48
C LYS A 130 10.62 -10.68 -6.38
N SER A 131 10.76 -11.08 -5.12
CA SER A 131 10.87 -10.16 -3.98
C SER A 131 12.22 -9.42 -3.95
N TRP A 132 12.21 -8.24 -3.34
CA TRP A 132 13.40 -7.46 -3.01
C TRP A 132 13.59 -7.49 -1.50
N ARG A 133 14.70 -8.08 -1.05
CA ARG A 133 15.02 -8.08 0.38
C ARG A 133 15.71 -6.76 0.73
N HIS A 134 15.27 -6.16 1.82
CA HIS A 134 16.01 -5.06 2.44
C HIS A 134 17.35 -5.59 2.96
N VAL A 135 18.41 -4.78 2.83
CA VAL A 135 19.77 -5.11 3.27
C VAL A 135 20.31 -4.04 4.21
N ARG A 136 20.00 -2.77 3.96
CA ARG A 136 20.54 -1.66 4.74
C ARG A 136 19.65 -0.44 4.61
N HIS A 137 19.47 0.26 5.74
CA HIS A 137 18.94 1.62 5.79
C HIS A 137 20.01 2.50 6.41
N SER A 138 20.51 3.47 5.66
CA SER A 138 21.51 4.43 6.11
C SER A 138 20.94 5.85 6.10
N VAL A 139 21.45 6.66 7.01
CA VAL A 139 21.22 8.11 7.09
C VAL A 139 22.53 8.84 6.78
N PHE A 140 22.43 10.00 6.15
CA PHE A 140 23.58 10.80 5.72
C PHE A 140 23.52 12.17 6.38
N ASP A 141 24.70 12.77 6.56
CA ASP A 141 24.84 14.11 7.12
C ASP A 141 24.63 15.22 6.07
N LEU A 142 24.88 16.47 6.47
CA LEU A 142 24.71 17.66 5.64
C LEU A 142 25.64 17.71 4.43
N ALA A 143 26.84 17.12 4.53
CA ALA A 143 27.79 17.03 3.43
C ALA A 143 27.44 15.90 2.46
N GLY A 144 26.46 15.05 2.83
CA GLY A 144 26.10 13.85 2.09
C GLY A 144 27.02 12.67 2.38
N ASP A 145 27.79 12.73 3.48
CA ASP A 145 28.62 11.65 3.98
C ASP A 145 27.80 10.69 4.86
N HIS A 146 28.26 9.43 4.97
CA HIS A 146 27.55 8.41 5.72
C HIS A 146 27.61 8.71 7.22
N PHE A 147 26.46 8.99 7.83
CA PHE A 147 26.36 9.26 9.26
C PHE A 147 26.21 7.97 10.07
N ALA A 148 25.17 7.18 9.76
CA ALA A 148 24.88 5.95 10.48
C ALA A 148 24.10 4.96 9.62
N THR A 149 24.20 3.68 9.99
CA THR A 149 23.31 2.63 9.49
C THR A 149 22.35 2.23 10.60
N ILE A 150 21.05 2.31 10.31
CA ILE A 150 20.00 1.91 11.24
C ILE A 150 20.09 0.39 11.40
N PRO A 151 20.25 -0.12 12.64
CA PRO A 151 20.42 -1.55 12.88
C PRO A 151 19.17 -2.30 12.43
N GLU A 152 19.30 -3.40 11.69
CA GLU A 152 18.13 -4.18 11.27
C GLU A 152 17.41 -4.80 12.47
N ARG A 153 16.07 -4.83 12.42
CA ARG A 153 15.27 -5.59 13.38
C ARG A 153 15.71 -7.06 13.34
N GLY A 154 16.20 -7.58 14.47
CA GLY A 154 16.50 -8.99 14.61
C GLY A 154 15.27 -9.84 14.24
N ARG A 155 15.43 -10.83 13.36
CA ARG A 155 14.35 -11.67 12.78
C ARG A 155 13.41 -12.32 13.79
N LYS A 156 13.78 -12.36 15.08
CA LYS A 156 13.02 -13.00 16.16
C LYS A 156 12.25 -12.03 17.06
N ALA A 157 12.49 -10.71 16.97
CA ALA A 157 11.80 -9.75 17.84
C ALA A 157 10.31 -9.71 17.47
N ARG A 158 9.43 -10.20 18.34
CA ARG A 158 7.97 -10.13 18.14
C ARG A 158 7.43 -8.77 18.57
N ILE A 159 6.31 -8.35 17.98
CA ILE A 159 5.63 -7.11 18.38
C ILE A 159 5.25 -7.23 19.86
N GLY A 160 5.63 -6.24 20.67
CA GLY A 160 5.38 -6.21 22.12
C GLY A 160 6.54 -6.68 23.00
N GLU A 161 7.60 -7.28 22.45
CA GLU A 161 8.79 -7.65 23.21
C GLU A 161 9.71 -6.43 23.46
N GLY A 162 10.50 -6.46 24.55
CA GLY A 162 11.47 -5.40 24.86
C GLY A 162 12.46 -5.14 23.72
N ALA A 163 12.91 -6.20 23.04
CA ALA A 163 13.78 -6.09 21.86
C ALA A 163 13.11 -5.34 20.68
N TRP A 164 11.79 -5.42 20.55
CA TRP A 164 11.03 -4.70 19.52
C TRP A 164 10.95 -3.20 19.83
N ARG A 165 10.67 -2.84 21.09
CA ARG A 165 10.69 -1.44 21.56
C ARG A 165 12.09 -0.85 21.44
N ASN A 166 13.12 -1.60 21.82
CA ASN A 166 14.52 -1.15 21.76
C ASN A 166 14.97 -0.81 20.33
N HIS A 167 14.56 -1.56 19.31
CA HIS A 167 14.90 -1.25 17.92
C HIS A 167 14.26 0.06 17.44
N TRP A 168 12.97 0.29 17.74
CA TRP A 168 12.31 1.55 17.43
C TRP A 168 12.96 2.74 18.14
N THR A 169 13.24 2.59 19.44
CA THR A 169 13.92 3.63 20.22
C THR A 169 15.29 3.94 19.66
N VAL A 170 16.09 2.92 19.30
CA VAL A 170 17.41 3.14 18.67
C VAL A 170 17.30 3.81 17.31
N GLN A 171 16.30 3.43 16.49
CA GLN A 171 16.06 4.10 15.22
C GLN A 171 15.68 5.57 15.40
N GLN A 172 14.84 5.89 16.38
CA GLN A 172 14.47 7.28 16.70
C GLN A 172 15.67 8.06 17.22
N ILE A 173 16.44 7.51 18.16
CA ILE A 173 17.67 8.15 18.68
C ILE A 173 18.66 8.46 17.54
N LEU A 174 18.89 7.51 16.63
CA LEU A 174 19.79 7.73 15.48
C LEU A 174 19.24 8.77 14.50
N ARG A 175 17.92 8.84 14.34
CA ARG A 175 17.27 9.86 13.52
C ARG A 175 17.39 11.23 14.17
N ASP A 176 17.11 11.34 15.46
CA ASP A 176 17.15 12.60 16.21
C ASP A 176 18.59 13.12 16.36
N ALA A 177 19.57 12.22 16.44
CA ALA A 177 20.99 12.58 16.44
C ALA A 177 21.56 12.90 15.05
N CYS A 178 20.84 12.55 13.97
CA CYS A 178 21.30 12.82 12.61
C CYS A 178 21.28 14.32 12.34
N PRO A 179 22.39 14.91 11.85
CA PRO A 179 22.40 16.30 11.43
C PRO A 179 21.29 16.56 10.39
N THR A 180 20.45 17.54 10.66
CA THR A 180 19.39 17.99 9.74
C THR A 180 19.59 19.45 9.39
N THR A 181 19.18 19.83 8.19
CA THR A 181 19.10 21.24 7.80
C THR A 181 17.65 21.61 7.53
N SER A 182 17.31 22.84 7.89
CA SER A 182 15.98 23.39 7.69
C SER A 182 16.01 24.45 6.61
N PHE A 183 14.90 24.59 5.89
CA PHE A 183 14.71 25.63 4.88
C PHE A 183 13.34 26.27 5.03
N GLU A 184 13.26 27.55 4.74
CA GLU A 184 12.01 28.31 4.70
C GLU A 184 11.46 28.35 3.27
N PHE A 185 10.15 28.21 3.16
CA PHE A 185 9.41 28.34 1.91
C PHE A 185 8.01 28.89 2.20
N ARG A 186 7.35 29.45 1.19
CA ARG A 186 5.96 29.87 1.28
C ARG A 186 5.04 28.81 0.69
N ASP A 187 3.99 28.49 1.43
CA ASP A 187 2.92 27.62 0.94
C ASP A 187 1.98 28.38 -0.03
N TYR A 188 1.00 27.68 -0.60
CA TYR A 188 0.04 28.23 -1.56
C TYR A 188 -0.75 29.45 -1.05
N ASP A 189 -0.90 29.61 0.26
CA ASP A 189 -1.57 30.73 0.93
C ASP A 189 -0.61 31.87 1.32
N GLY A 190 0.69 31.70 1.05
CA GLY A 190 1.74 32.65 1.42
C GLY A 190 2.27 32.50 2.84
N GLU A 191 1.79 31.53 3.63
CA GLU A 191 2.31 31.22 4.96
C GLU A 191 3.78 30.77 4.87
N LEU A 192 4.64 31.32 5.72
CA LEU A 192 6.04 30.93 5.82
C LEU A 192 6.15 29.66 6.67
N ILE A 193 6.60 28.57 6.05
CA ILE A 193 6.73 27.26 6.68
C ILE A 193 8.19 26.83 6.66
N THR A 194 8.63 26.16 7.72
CA THR A 194 9.97 25.57 7.80
C THR A 194 9.90 24.07 7.47
N ALA A 195 10.71 23.64 6.50
CA ALA A 195 10.92 22.23 6.17
C ALA A 195 12.25 21.75 6.76
N THR A 196 12.20 20.78 7.68
CA THR A 196 13.38 20.06 8.17
C THR A 196 13.66 18.90 7.23
N THR A 197 14.92 18.75 6.81
CA THR A 197 15.29 17.79 5.77
C THR A 197 16.32 16.78 6.26
N ARG A 198 16.17 15.52 5.85
CA ARG A 198 17.12 14.42 6.14
C ARG A 198 17.33 13.55 4.91
N ILE A 199 18.58 13.16 4.64
CA ILE A 199 18.89 12.22 3.56
C ILE A 199 18.89 10.79 4.09
N GLU A 200 18.09 9.93 3.45
CA GLU A 200 18.03 8.50 3.73
C GLU A 200 18.37 7.68 2.48
N GLU A 201 19.12 6.60 2.65
CA GLU A 201 19.35 5.61 1.60
C GLU A 201 18.90 4.25 2.07
N ARG A 202 18.19 3.55 1.19
CA ARG A 202 17.83 2.15 1.40
C ARG A 202 18.41 1.30 0.28
N HIS A 203 18.95 0.16 0.68
CA HIS A 203 19.58 -0.82 -0.19
C HIS A 203 18.78 -2.10 -0.16
N TRP A 204 18.42 -2.59 -1.34
CA TRP A 204 17.75 -3.86 -1.52
C TRP A 204 18.49 -4.73 -2.53
N LYS A 205 18.38 -6.03 -2.31
CA LYS A 205 18.93 -7.04 -3.20
C LYS A 205 17.83 -8.00 -3.66
N ARG A 206 17.96 -8.51 -4.88
CA ARG A 206 16.98 -9.43 -5.46
C ARG A 206 16.98 -10.78 -4.75
N GLY A 207 15.79 -11.32 -4.50
CA GLY A 207 15.63 -12.68 -3.99
C GLY A 207 15.61 -12.79 -2.46
N GLU A 208 14.79 -13.72 -1.97
CA GLU A 208 14.63 -14.05 -0.54
C GLU A 208 14.83 -15.54 -0.25
N GLY A 209 15.11 -15.88 1.01
CA GLY A 209 15.28 -17.28 1.44
C GLY A 209 16.36 -18.02 0.64
N LYS A 210 15.97 -19.15 0.02
CA LYS A 210 16.84 -19.96 -0.86
C LYS A 210 17.16 -19.29 -2.20
N PHE A 211 16.45 -18.22 -2.57
CA PHE A 211 16.61 -17.50 -3.84
C PHE A 211 17.51 -16.26 -3.73
N LYS A 212 18.21 -16.06 -2.61
CA LYS A 212 19.16 -14.95 -2.43
C LYS A 212 20.26 -14.91 -3.48
N TRP A 213 20.65 -16.06 -4.04
CA TRP A 213 21.67 -16.15 -5.09
C TRP A 213 21.28 -15.35 -6.35
N LEU A 214 19.99 -15.06 -6.57
CA LEU A 214 19.56 -14.20 -7.67
C LEU A 214 20.15 -12.79 -7.58
N SER A 215 20.56 -12.30 -6.40
CA SER A 215 21.25 -11.01 -6.32
C SER A 215 22.64 -11.00 -6.97
N LEU A 216 23.17 -12.15 -7.40
CA LEU A 216 24.40 -12.20 -8.18
C LEU A 216 24.17 -11.85 -9.65
N PHE A 217 22.94 -12.00 -10.14
CA PHE A 217 22.57 -11.79 -11.55
C PHE A 217 21.73 -10.53 -11.76
N TRP A 218 21.28 -9.88 -10.68
CA TRP A 218 20.49 -8.66 -10.73
C TRP A 218 21.21 -7.52 -10.02
N PRO A 219 21.17 -6.30 -10.59
CA PRO A 219 21.76 -5.14 -9.93
C PRO A 219 21.04 -4.85 -8.62
N ASP A 220 21.82 -4.34 -7.68
CA ASP A 220 21.32 -3.86 -6.41
C ASP A 220 20.39 -2.68 -6.64
N LYS A 221 19.25 -2.66 -5.94
CA LYS A 221 18.36 -1.51 -5.94
C LYS A 221 18.81 -0.62 -4.79
N ILE A 222 19.32 0.56 -5.11
CA ILE A 222 19.71 1.57 -4.13
C ILE A 222 18.83 2.79 -4.39
N LYS A 223 18.12 3.26 -3.36
CA LYS A 223 17.25 4.42 -3.45
C LYS A 223 17.66 5.40 -2.36
N ARG A 224 18.09 6.58 -2.79
CA ARG A 224 18.33 7.73 -1.91
C ARG A 224 17.14 8.67 -2.00
N SER A 225 16.65 9.10 -0.84
CA SER A 225 15.48 9.96 -0.72
C SER A 225 15.72 11.06 0.30
N LEU A 226 15.18 12.23 0.03
CA LEU A 226 15.10 13.33 0.99
C LEU A 226 13.78 13.20 1.75
N ASP A 227 13.86 12.97 3.05
CA ASP A 227 12.75 13.02 3.99
C ASP A 227 12.50 14.48 4.39
N LEU A 228 11.26 14.93 4.28
CA LEU A 228 10.83 16.30 4.55
C LEU A 228 9.81 16.27 5.69
N HIS A 229 10.07 17.07 6.71
CA HIS A 229 9.13 17.29 7.81
C HIS A 229 8.79 18.78 7.90
N PHE A 230 7.50 19.11 7.86
CA PHE A 230 7.05 20.50 7.83
C PHE A 230 6.59 20.94 9.22
N SER A 231 6.90 22.19 9.59
CA SER A 231 6.49 22.78 10.86
C SER A 231 4.97 22.97 10.98
N SER A 232 4.28 23.14 9.85
CA SER A 232 2.83 23.22 9.75
C SER A 232 2.33 22.44 8.54
N GLU A 233 1.02 22.21 8.48
CA GLU A 233 0.40 21.50 7.36
C GLU A 233 0.59 22.28 6.04
N VAL A 234 0.98 21.59 4.97
CA VAL A 234 1.29 22.17 3.66
C VAL A 234 0.29 21.68 2.62
N GLY A 235 -0.29 22.59 1.85
CA GLY A 235 -1.02 22.26 0.63
C GLY A 235 -2.34 23.01 0.42
N ARG A 236 -2.84 23.01 -0.82
CA ARG A 236 -4.04 23.76 -1.28
C ARG A 236 -5.35 23.54 -0.51
N ARG A 237 -5.44 22.46 0.28
CA ARG A 237 -6.62 22.09 1.07
C ARG A 237 -6.30 21.95 2.56
N LYS A 238 -5.32 22.71 3.05
CA LYS A 238 -4.93 22.76 4.46
C LYS A 238 -6.16 22.94 5.36
N GLY A 239 -6.23 22.18 6.46
CA GLY A 239 -7.37 22.19 7.39
C GLY A 239 -8.58 21.36 6.94
N SER A 240 -8.54 20.74 5.76
CA SER A 240 -9.53 19.74 5.36
C SER A 240 -9.12 18.37 5.88
N TRP A 241 -10.07 17.57 6.36
CA TRP A 241 -9.79 16.19 6.77
C TRP A 241 -9.22 15.28 5.65
N LYS A 242 -9.29 15.72 4.38
CA LYS A 242 -8.65 15.06 3.21
C LYS A 242 -7.50 15.87 2.60
N GLY A 243 -7.10 16.97 3.21
CA GLY A 243 -6.13 17.91 2.64
C GLY A 243 -4.90 18.06 3.52
N GLY A 244 -3.85 18.60 2.91
CA GLY A 244 -2.59 18.93 3.56
C GLY A 244 -1.68 17.75 3.90
N THR A 245 -0.40 18.05 4.10
CA THR A 245 0.58 17.09 4.62
C THR A 245 1.57 17.76 5.57
N ILE A 246 2.01 17.03 6.60
CA ILE A 246 3.05 17.44 7.56
C ILE A 246 4.40 16.77 7.28
N GLY A 247 4.43 15.86 6.29
CA GLY A 247 5.65 15.17 5.89
C GLY A 247 5.56 14.65 4.47
N HIS A 248 6.69 14.64 3.79
CA HIS A 248 6.78 14.13 2.43
C HIS A 248 8.18 13.57 2.16
N SER A 249 8.34 12.83 1.08
CA SER A 249 9.67 12.36 0.69
C SER A 249 9.81 12.38 -0.82
N ILE A 250 11.01 12.74 -1.30
CA ILE A 250 11.32 12.73 -2.72
C ILE A 250 12.56 11.90 -3.02
N ASP A 251 12.59 11.33 -4.22
CA ASP A 251 13.76 10.63 -4.72
C ASP A 251 14.83 11.66 -5.07
N MET A 252 16.07 11.42 -4.65
CA MET A 252 17.19 12.31 -4.90
C MET A 252 17.89 11.95 -6.20
N ASN A 253 18.32 12.99 -6.93
CA ASN A 253 19.18 12.82 -8.09
C ASN A 253 20.62 12.50 -7.66
N PRO A 254 21.44 11.88 -8.53
CA PRO A 254 22.84 11.61 -8.23
C PRO A 254 23.61 12.90 -7.90
N GLY A 255 24.31 12.92 -6.76
CA GLY A 255 25.10 14.07 -6.29
C GLY A 255 24.28 15.23 -5.73
N GLU A 256 22.95 15.11 -5.68
CA GLU A 256 22.07 16.13 -5.11
C GLU A 256 22.22 16.15 -3.58
N LEU A 257 22.26 17.35 -3.00
CA LEU A 257 22.26 17.59 -1.55
C LEU A 257 20.93 18.22 -1.12
N HIS A 258 20.78 18.43 0.19
CA HIS A 258 19.56 18.91 0.84
C HIS A 258 18.90 20.11 0.13
N GLU A 259 19.64 21.20 -0.07
CA GLU A 259 19.07 22.44 -0.63
C GLU A 259 18.65 22.24 -2.09
N ALA A 260 19.51 21.65 -2.92
CA ALA A 260 19.22 21.43 -4.34
C ALA A 260 17.98 20.53 -4.53
N ALA A 261 17.88 19.44 -3.75
CA ALA A 261 16.72 18.56 -3.76
C ALA A 261 15.45 19.26 -3.28
N PHE A 262 15.54 20.06 -2.22
CA PHE A 262 14.38 20.77 -1.70
C PHE A 262 13.91 21.91 -2.62
N ARG A 263 14.83 22.65 -3.22
CA ARG A 263 14.51 23.67 -4.23
C ARG A 263 13.75 23.06 -5.40
N ARG A 264 14.23 21.93 -5.92
CA ARG A 264 13.53 21.17 -6.97
C ARG A 264 12.15 20.70 -6.51
N TYR A 265 12.00 20.27 -5.26
CA TYR A 265 10.70 19.92 -4.70
C TYR A 265 9.74 21.12 -4.71
N CYS A 266 10.20 22.31 -4.30
CA CYS A 266 9.41 23.53 -4.33
C CYS A 266 8.97 23.88 -5.77
N GLU A 267 9.89 23.83 -6.74
CA GLU A 267 9.57 24.08 -8.15
C GLU A 267 8.51 23.11 -8.70
N GLN A 268 8.64 21.81 -8.41
CA GLN A 268 7.69 20.79 -8.87
C GLN A 268 6.30 20.94 -8.25
N ASN A 269 6.23 21.51 -7.04
CA ASN A 269 4.99 21.68 -6.29
C ASN A 269 4.49 23.13 -6.28
N GLN A 270 5.07 24.02 -7.10
CA GLN A 270 4.67 25.43 -7.18
C GLN A 270 4.68 26.15 -5.81
N LEU A 271 5.73 25.88 -5.01
CA LEU A 271 6.00 26.51 -3.73
C LEU A 271 7.14 27.52 -3.89
N ASP A 272 7.09 28.62 -3.13
CA ASP A 272 8.12 29.65 -3.23
C ASP A 272 9.25 29.37 -2.22
N PHE A 273 10.39 28.89 -2.72
CA PHE A 273 11.58 28.67 -1.90
C PHE A 273 12.19 30.00 -1.46
N VAL A 274 12.43 30.18 -0.16
CA VAL A 274 13.03 31.41 0.40
C VAL A 274 14.52 31.21 0.64
N GLY A 275 14.91 30.16 1.37
CA GLY A 275 16.32 29.91 1.70
C GLY A 275 16.52 29.16 3.02
N ALA A 276 17.75 29.21 3.54
CA ALA A 276 18.00 28.80 4.92
C ALA A 276 17.23 29.72 5.88
N PRO A 277 16.76 29.22 7.04
CA PRO A 277 16.00 30.02 7.99
C PRO A 277 16.81 31.25 8.35
N SER A 278 16.14 32.40 8.29
CA SER A 278 16.74 33.66 8.70
C SER A 278 17.17 33.50 10.15
N ALA A 279 18.49 33.47 10.42
CA ALA A 279 18.96 33.48 11.79
C ALA A 279 18.34 34.72 12.44
N LEU A 280 17.44 34.52 13.39
CA LEU A 280 16.96 35.58 14.27
C LEU A 280 18.23 36.27 14.77
N THR A 281 18.42 37.51 14.34
CA THR A 281 19.36 38.44 14.95
C THR A 281 18.91 38.58 16.39
N ALA A 282 19.44 37.73 17.26
CA ALA A 282 19.48 37.95 18.70
C ALA A 282 20.47 39.10 18.94
N ASN A 283 20.04 40.29 18.56
CA ASN A 283 20.61 41.60 18.84
C ASN A 283 19.62 42.61 18.30
N ASP A 284 18.56 42.86 19.07
CA ASP A 284 18.03 44.20 19.28
C ASP A 284 17.33 44.20 20.65
N ALA A 285 17.83 45.14 21.48
CA ALA A 285 17.55 45.51 22.85
C ALA A 285 16.16 45.20 23.45
#